data_AF-A0A6V8CFX4-F1
#
_entry.id   AF-A0A6V8CFX4-F1
#
_cell.length_a   1.000
_cell.length_b   1.000
_cell.length_c   1.000
_cell.angle_alpha   90.00
_cell.angle_beta   90.00
_cell.angle_gamma   90.00
#
_symmetry.space_group_name_H-M   'P 1'
#
loop_
_entity.id
_entity.type
_entity.pdbx_description
1 polymer ?
#
loop_
_entity_poly.entity_id
_entity_poly.type
_entity_poly.pdbx_seq_one_letter_code
_entity_poly.pdbx_strand_id
1 'polypeptide(L)'
;PDVAADWTQNLPNHDDTDGYHETSGTSFATPRTAGILSLVLMMLRADAEDNLTGASDVYNRSGLLVQGENISITNADIRHALNLSGWYPTFTTWDPTAGTMPISPVAPCTQVGWGVINMSNVMPIYEHLAGISAIPDRPADVELCMETNQNIRETYWN
;
A
#
# COMPACT_ATOMS: atom_id res chain seq x y z
N PRO A 1 -3.27 -11.20 -2.81
CA PRO A 1 -2.83 -9.78 -2.75
C PRO A 1 -2.30 -9.49 -1.33
N ASP A 2 -1.39 -8.53 -1.18
CA ASP A 2 -0.92 -8.11 0.15
C ASP A 2 -1.69 -6.87 0.62
N VAL A 3 -1.92 -5.91 -0.28
CA VAL A 3 -2.78 -4.72 -0.08
C VAL A 3 -3.43 -4.40 -1.43
N ALA A 4 -4.60 -3.75 -1.45
CA ALA A 4 -5.24 -3.26 -2.68
C ALA A 4 -5.51 -1.75 -2.63
N ALA A 5 -5.22 -1.01 -3.69
CA ALA A 5 -5.83 0.31 -3.90
C ALA A 5 -7.10 0.16 -4.74
N ASP A 6 -7.90 1.22 -4.88
CA ASP A 6 -9.07 1.19 -5.75
C ASP A 6 -8.68 0.76 -7.19
N TRP A 7 -9.33 -0.31 -7.66
CA TRP A 7 -9.10 -0.99 -8.93
C TRP A 7 -9.99 -0.50 -10.06
N THR A 8 -10.94 0.41 -9.81
CA THR A 8 -11.75 1.03 -10.87
C THR A 8 -11.30 2.46 -11.07
N GLN A 9 -11.15 2.84 -12.34
CA GLN A 9 -10.70 4.16 -12.71
C GLN A 9 -11.52 4.67 -13.87
N ASN A 10 -11.82 5.97 -13.83
CA ASN A 10 -12.33 6.68 -14.99
C ASN A 10 -11.12 7.18 -15.80
N LEU A 11 -10.82 6.53 -16.92
CA LEU A 11 -9.64 6.83 -17.73
C LEU A 11 -10.04 7.42 -19.08
N PRO A 12 -9.20 8.30 -19.65
CA PRO A 12 -9.37 8.74 -21.03
C PRO A 12 -9.51 7.53 -21.95
N ASN A 13 -10.48 7.59 -22.86
CA ASN A 13 -10.63 6.58 -23.87
C ASN A 13 -9.52 6.76 -24.91
N HIS A 14 -8.85 5.67 -25.28
CA HIS A 14 -7.80 5.71 -26.29
C HIS A 14 -8.28 6.11 -27.69
N ASP A 15 -9.58 5.96 -27.97
CA ASP A 15 -10.21 6.23 -29.27
C ASP A 15 -10.87 7.61 -29.37
N ASP A 16 -10.84 8.42 -28.31
CA ASP A 16 -11.51 9.72 -28.23
C ASP A 16 -10.59 10.76 -27.57
N THR A 17 -10.59 11.99 -28.09
CA THR A 17 -9.78 13.08 -27.51
C THR A 17 -10.37 13.63 -26.21
N ASP A 18 -11.69 13.50 -26.02
CA ASP A 18 -12.39 14.07 -24.86
C ASP A 18 -13.20 13.02 -24.06
N GLY A 19 -13.32 11.80 -24.56
CA GLY A 19 -14.07 10.72 -23.94
C GLY A 19 -13.35 10.07 -22.76
N TYR A 20 -14.10 9.72 -21.72
CA TYR A 20 -13.63 8.88 -20.61
C TYR A 20 -14.47 7.61 -20.54
N HIS A 21 -13.86 6.54 -20.05
CA HIS A 21 -14.56 5.29 -19.77
C HIS A 21 -14.13 4.74 -18.41
N GLU A 22 -15.08 4.07 -17.76
CA GLU A 22 -14.80 3.33 -16.54
C GLU A 22 -14.16 1.99 -16.91
N THR A 23 -13.01 1.69 -16.29
CA THR A 23 -12.32 0.42 -16.44
C THR A 23 -11.93 -0.12 -15.07
N SER A 24 -11.86 -1.44 -14.94
CA SER A 24 -11.66 -2.09 -13.64
C SER A 24 -10.72 -3.28 -13.75
N GLY A 25 -9.88 -3.48 -12.73
CA GLY A 25 -8.99 -4.61 -12.64
C GLY A 25 -7.80 -4.40 -11.70
N THR A 26 -7.19 -5.50 -11.27
CA THR A 26 -6.00 -5.46 -10.39
C THR A 26 -4.81 -4.75 -11.04
N SER A 27 -4.74 -4.76 -12.37
CA SER A 27 -3.78 -3.98 -13.16
C SER A 27 -3.92 -2.47 -13.00
N PHE A 28 -5.06 -1.98 -12.51
CA PHE A 28 -5.32 -0.58 -12.20
C PHE A 28 -5.12 -0.26 -10.71
N ALA A 29 -5.37 -1.22 -9.80
CA ALA A 29 -5.03 -1.04 -8.38
C ALA A 29 -3.51 -0.94 -8.16
N THR A 30 -2.74 -1.76 -8.87
CA THR A 30 -1.28 -1.85 -8.70
C THR A 30 -0.55 -0.51 -8.91
N PRO A 31 -0.75 0.22 -10.04
CA PRO A 31 -0.10 1.51 -10.25
C PRO A 31 -0.55 2.58 -9.23
N ARG A 32 -1.79 2.51 -8.71
CA ARG A 32 -2.25 3.41 -7.64
C ARG A 32 -1.53 3.15 -6.33
N THR A 33 -1.42 1.88 -5.92
CA THR A 33 -0.63 1.49 -4.74
C THR A 33 0.82 1.97 -4.88
N ALA A 34 1.44 1.76 -6.04
CA ALA A 34 2.80 2.22 -6.33
C ALA A 34 2.92 3.75 -6.28
N GLY A 35 1.93 4.50 -6.76
CA GLY A 35 1.90 5.95 -6.71
C GLY A 35 1.83 6.49 -5.28
N ILE A 36 0.95 5.92 -4.44
CA ILE A 36 0.85 6.26 -3.01
C ILE A 36 2.20 6.05 -2.30
N LEU A 37 2.82 4.89 -2.51
CA LEU A 37 4.14 4.58 -1.94
C LEU A 37 5.24 5.50 -2.45
N SER A 38 5.22 5.82 -3.75
CA SER A 38 6.21 6.72 -4.34
C SER A 38 6.12 8.12 -3.74
N LEU A 39 4.91 8.60 -3.43
CA LEU A 39 4.71 9.87 -2.75
C LEU A 39 5.28 9.85 -1.33
N VAL A 40 5.00 8.80 -0.55
CA VAL A 40 5.58 8.61 0.79
C VAL A 40 7.10 8.59 0.74
N LEU A 41 7.69 7.80 -0.17
CA LEU A 41 9.14 7.71 -0.32
C LEU A 41 9.75 9.05 -0.74
N MET A 42 9.09 9.81 -1.61
CA MET A 42 9.54 11.13 -2.02
C MET A 42 9.58 12.10 -0.83
N MET A 43 8.55 12.08 0.02
CA MET A 43 8.52 12.91 1.23
C MET A 43 9.64 12.54 2.21
N LEU A 44 9.80 11.24 2.51
CA LEU A 44 10.85 10.75 3.41
C LEU A 44 12.26 11.07 2.89
N ARG A 45 12.48 10.94 1.58
CA ARG A 45 13.76 11.30 0.96
C ARG A 45 14.02 12.80 0.97
N ALA A 46 12.98 13.61 0.79
CA ALA A 46 13.12 15.06 0.89
C ALA A 46 13.56 15.46 2.31
N ASP A 47 12.96 14.88 3.35
CA ASP A 47 13.33 15.16 4.74
C ASP A 47 14.71 14.63 5.13
N ALA A 48 15.10 13.49 4.55
CA ALA A 48 16.41 12.88 4.76
C ALA A 48 17.52 13.53 3.91
N GLU A 49 17.20 14.52 3.07
CA GLU A 49 18.08 15.08 2.04
C GLU A 49 18.72 14.01 1.13
N ASP A 50 17.99 12.91 0.94
CA ASP A 50 18.44 11.71 0.25
C ASP A 50 18.10 11.75 -1.24
N ASN A 51 18.96 12.39 -2.02
CA ASN A 51 18.81 12.53 -3.47
C ASN A 51 19.45 11.37 -4.27
N LEU A 52 19.79 10.27 -3.60
CA LEU A 52 20.50 9.15 -4.21
C LEU A 52 19.52 8.07 -4.69
N THR A 53 19.98 7.21 -5.61
CA THR A 53 19.18 6.05 -6.02
C THR A 53 19.20 4.99 -4.91
N GLY A 54 18.07 4.34 -4.66
CA GLY A 54 17.97 3.28 -3.64
C GLY A 54 18.76 2.01 -3.98
N ALA A 55 19.24 1.88 -5.22
CA ALA A 55 20.01 0.74 -5.71
C ALA A 55 21.51 1.05 -5.89
N SER A 56 22.01 2.18 -5.36
CA SER A 56 23.42 2.52 -5.54
C SER A 56 24.33 1.66 -4.65
N ASP A 57 25.10 0.82 -5.32
CA ASP A 57 26.24 0.06 -4.82
C ASP A 57 27.40 0.96 -4.38
N VAL A 58 27.60 2.09 -5.06
CA VAL A 58 28.66 3.08 -4.76
C VAL A 58 28.52 3.70 -3.37
N TYR A 59 27.29 3.87 -2.88
CA TYR A 59 27.01 4.48 -1.57
C TYR A 59 26.68 3.46 -0.47
N ASN A 60 26.91 2.16 -0.72
CA ASN A 60 26.70 1.05 0.21
C ASN A 60 25.38 1.13 0.99
N ARG A 61 24.26 1.27 0.27
CA ARG A 61 22.94 1.47 0.89
C ARG A 61 22.39 0.24 1.60
N SER A 62 23.02 -0.94 1.46
CA SER A 62 22.69 -2.19 2.15
C SER A 62 21.18 -2.55 2.20
N GLY A 63 20.41 -2.19 1.16
CA GLY A 63 18.96 -2.45 1.09
C GLY A 63 18.06 -1.34 1.65
N LEU A 64 18.61 -0.19 2.04
CA LEU A 64 17.87 1.00 2.45
C LEU A 64 17.25 1.72 1.24
N LEU A 65 15.97 2.00 1.33
CA LEU A 65 15.21 2.81 0.38
C LEU A 65 15.33 4.30 0.67
N VAL A 66 15.50 4.66 1.95
CA VAL A 66 15.77 6.03 2.42
C VAL A 66 16.90 5.98 3.44
N GLN A 67 17.87 6.90 3.31
CA GLN A 67 18.98 7.02 4.24
C GLN A 67 19.30 8.50 4.52
N GLY A 68 19.09 8.93 5.76
CA GLY A 68 19.50 10.21 6.30
C GLY A 68 20.20 10.04 7.65
N GLU A 69 20.47 11.15 8.34
CA GLU A 69 21.18 11.13 9.63
C GLU A 69 20.39 10.40 10.73
N ASN A 70 19.06 10.60 10.78
CA ASN A 70 18.17 10.01 11.80
C ASN A 70 17.07 9.11 11.21
N ILE A 71 17.09 8.88 9.90
CA ILE A 71 16.04 8.15 9.18
C ILE A 71 16.70 7.06 8.34
N SER A 72 16.36 5.81 8.63
CA SER A 72 16.80 4.65 7.84
C SER A 72 15.60 3.76 7.57
N ILE A 73 15.18 3.67 6.30
CA ILE A 73 13.96 2.95 5.92
C ILE A 73 14.31 1.83 4.95
N THR A 74 13.93 0.61 5.30
CA THR A 74 14.05 -0.59 4.46
C THR A 74 12.74 -0.90 3.73
N ASN A 75 12.78 -1.88 2.83
CA ASN A 75 11.57 -2.44 2.24
C ASN A 75 10.65 -3.08 3.30
N ALA A 76 11.21 -3.66 4.36
CA ALA A 76 10.42 -4.26 5.43
C ALA A 76 9.60 -3.20 6.19
N ASP A 77 10.21 -2.05 6.49
CA ASP A 77 9.55 -0.95 7.19
C ASP A 77 8.38 -0.37 6.36
N ILE A 78 8.59 -0.16 5.05
CA ILE A 78 7.54 0.29 4.13
C ILE A 78 6.36 -0.71 4.11
N ARG A 79 6.65 -2.00 3.99
CA ARG A 79 5.61 -3.04 3.96
C ARG A 79 4.87 -3.13 5.28
N HIS A 80 5.59 -3.03 6.40
CA HIS A 80 4.97 -3.01 7.72
C HIS A 80 4.03 -1.81 7.89
N ALA A 81 4.48 -0.60 7.54
CA ALA A 81 3.66 0.61 7.61
C ALA A 81 2.41 0.51 6.70
N LEU A 82 2.55 -0.08 5.51
CA LEU A 82 1.42 -0.37 4.64
C LEU A 82 0.40 -1.32 5.31
N ASN A 83 0.88 -2.41 5.90
CA ASN A 83 0.03 -3.41 6.56
C ASN A 83 -0.75 -2.78 7.71
N LEU A 84 -0.11 -1.91 8.50
CA LEU A 84 -0.76 -1.15 9.57
C LEU A 84 -1.82 -0.18 9.03
N SER A 85 -1.52 0.49 7.91
CA SER A 85 -2.37 1.55 7.34
C SER A 85 -3.61 1.04 6.60
N GLY A 86 -3.60 -0.19 6.09
CA GLY A 86 -4.69 -0.73 5.28
C GLY A 86 -6.01 -0.78 6.06
N TRP A 87 -7.15 -0.58 5.42
CA TRP A 87 -8.45 -0.65 6.10
C TRP A 87 -9.40 -1.60 5.38
N TYR A 88 -10.34 -2.21 6.11
CA TYR A 88 -11.36 -3.05 5.50
C TYR A 88 -12.66 -2.29 5.31
N PRO A 89 -13.15 -2.17 4.06
CA PRO A 89 -14.46 -1.61 3.80
C PRO A 89 -15.56 -2.43 4.48
N THR A 90 -16.32 -1.76 5.34
CA THR A 90 -17.60 -2.24 5.84
C THR A 90 -18.72 -1.88 4.86
N PHE A 91 -19.89 -2.50 5.01
CA PHE A 91 -21.08 -2.17 4.21
C PHE A 91 -21.43 -0.67 4.24
N THR A 92 -21.19 0.02 5.36
CA THR A 92 -21.49 1.46 5.52
C THR A 92 -20.44 2.39 4.95
N THR A 93 -19.21 1.90 4.75
CA THR A 93 -18.09 2.66 4.18
C THR A 93 -17.79 2.26 2.73
N TRP A 94 -18.53 1.27 2.22
CA TRP A 94 -18.40 0.78 0.87
C TRP A 94 -19.08 1.74 -0.09
N ASP A 95 -18.34 2.19 -1.10
CA ASP A 95 -18.84 3.05 -2.17
C ASP A 95 -18.97 2.22 -3.46
N PRO A 96 -20.21 1.96 -3.95
CA PRO A 96 -20.45 1.23 -5.20
C PRO A 96 -19.91 1.95 -6.44
N THR A 97 -19.68 3.26 -6.34
CA THR A 97 -19.20 4.11 -7.44
C THR A 97 -17.68 4.30 -7.44
N ALA A 98 -17.02 3.98 -6.32
CA ALA A 98 -15.57 3.96 -6.21
C ALA A 98 -14.98 2.58 -6.54
N GLY A 99 -15.67 1.77 -7.35
CA GLY A 99 -15.10 0.55 -7.91
C GLY A 99 -14.90 -0.64 -7.00
N THR A 100 -15.00 -0.45 -5.69
CA THR A 100 -14.78 -1.54 -4.75
C THR A 100 -15.90 -2.58 -4.91
N MET A 101 -15.57 -3.85 -5.18
CA MET A 101 -16.52 -4.96 -4.98
C MET A 101 -16.87 -5.07 -3.49
N PRO A 102 -18.08 -5.52 -3.13
CA PRO A 102 -18.45 -5.70 -1.73
C PRO A 102 -17.46 -6.65 -1.04
N ILE A 103 -16.83 -6.16 0.03
CA ILE A 103 -15.84 -6.91 0.78
C ILE A 103 -16.53 -7.81 1.81
N SER A 104 -16.07 -9.06 1.90
CA SER A 104 -16.61 -10.01 2.88
C SER A 104 -16.38 -9.50 4.30
N PRO A 105 -17.43 -9.40 5.15
CA PRO A 105 -17.27 -8.99 6.54
C PRO A 105 -16.67 -10.10 7.43
N VAL A 106 -16.58 -11.34 6.92
CA VAL A 106 -16.12 -12.51 7.71
C VAL A 106 -14.63 -12.79 7.49
N ALA A 107 -14.14 -12.62 6.27
CA ALA A 107 -12.75 -12.91 5.92
C ALA A 107 -12.22 -11.95 4.84
N PRO A 108 -12.20 -10.62 5.10
CA PRO A 108 -11.83 -9.62 4.10
C PRO A 108 -10.38 -9.78 3.61
N CYS A 109 -9.51 -10.29 4.49
CA CYS A 109 -8.11 -10.64 4.21
C CYS A 109 -7.93 -11.56 2.99
N THR A 110 -8.88 -12.45 2.73
CA THR A 110 -8.83 -13.36 1.57
C THR A 110 -9.03 -12.65 0.23
N GLN A 111 -9.68 -11.49 0.25
CA GLN A 111 -10.00 -10.68 -0.93
C GLN A 111 -8.97 -9.57 -1.15
N VAL A 112 -8.62 -8.82 -0.10
CA VAL A 112 -7.80 -7.60 -0.20
C VAL A 112 -6.49 -7.65 0.61
N GLY A 113 -6.11 -8.80 1.17
CA GLY A 113 -4.90 -8.89 2.00
C GLY A 113 -5.05 -8.04 3.27
N TRP A 114 -4.05 -7.28 3.67
CA TRP A 114 -4.08 -6.40 4.85
C TRP A 114 -5.12 -5.28 4.78
N GLY A 115 -5.66 -4.98 3.60
CA GLY A 115 -6.77 -4.05 3.41
C GLY A 115 -6.67 -3.22 2.13
N VAL A 116 -7.50 -2.18 2.11
CA VAL A 116 -7.54 -1.16 1.06
C VAL A 116 -6.70 0.04 1.46
N ILE A 117 -6.07 0.70 0.50
CA ILE A 117 -5.35 1.97 0.69
C ILE A 117 -5.82 3.03 -0.31
N ASN A 118 -5.73 4.29 0.09
CA ASN A 118 -6.02 5.46 -0.73
C ASN A 118 -5.12 6.64 -0.32
N MET A 119 -5.38 7.83 -0.87
CA MET A 119 -4.58 9.03 -0.58
C MET A 119 -4.63 9.47 0.89
N SER A 120 -5.68 9.16 1.66
CA SER A 120 -5.72 9.50 3.09
C SER A 120 -4.74 8.68 3.92
N ASN A 121 -4.20 7.58 3.39
CA ASN A 121 -3.17 6.78 4.05
C ASN A 121 -1.76 7.37 3.94
N VAL A 122 -1.52 8.31 3.01
CA VAL A 122 -0.17 8.86 2.75
C VAL A 122 0.44 9.50 4.00
N MET A 123 -0.27 10.46 4.61
CA MET A 123 0.24 11.17 5.79
C MET A 123 0.45 10.22 6.99
N PRO A 124 -0.50 9.35 7.36
CA PRO A 124 -0.27 8.36 8.42
C PRO A 124 0.96 7.47 8.19
N ILE A 125 1.16 6.95 6.97
CA ILE A 125 2.33 6.12 6.65
C ILE A 125 3.62 6.94 6.78
N TYR A 126 3.63 8.14 6.22
CA TYR A 126 4.78 9.04 6.29
C TYR A 126 5.13 9.38 7.75
N GLU A 127 4.17 9.82 8.56
CA GLU A 127 4.38 10.18 9.96
C GLU A 127 4.87 9.00 10.80
N HIS A 128 4.39 7.79 10.50
CA HIS A 128 4.86 6.56 11.15
C HIS A 128 6.31 6.24 10.84
N LEU A 129 6.68 6.29 9.55
CA LEU A 129 8.05 6.02 9.12
C LEU A 129 9.03 7.12 9.52
N ALA A 130 8.57 8.37 9.62
CA ALA A 130 9.36 9.50 10.10
C ALA A 130 9.49 9.54 11.64
N GLY A 131 8.80 8.64 12.37
CA GLY A 131 8.81 8.61 13.83
C GLY A 131 8.03 9.76 14.49
N ILE A 132 7.15 10.43 13.75
CA ILE A 132 6.33 11.56 14.21
C ILE A 132 5.09 11.05 14.96
N SER A 133 4.40 10.05 14.41
CA SER A 133 3.16 9.50 14.96
C SER A 133 3.03 8.01 14.64
N ALA A 134 2.67 7.18 15.61
CA ALA A 134 2.52 5.75 15.38
C ALA A 134 1.14 5.41 14.80
N ILE A 135 1.10 4.51 13.80
CA ILE A 135 -0.14 3.82 13.43
C ILE A 135 -0.35 2.68 14.44
N PRO A 136 -1.56 2.55 15.03
CA PRO A 136 -1.84 1.47 15.97
C PRO A 136 -1.77 0.09 15.31
N ASP A 137 -1.45 -0.91 16.11
CA ASP A 137 -1.39 -2.31 15.68
C ASP A 137 -2.73 -2.80 15.13
N ARG A 138 -2.65 -3.80 14.26
CA ARG A 138 -3.84 -4.38 13.63
C ARG A 138 -4.60 -5.23 14.64
N PRO A 139 -5.93 -5.32 14.50
CA PRO A 139 -6.70 -6.28 15.28
C PRO A 139 -6.19 -7.71 15.09
N ALA A 140 -6.14 -8.50 16.17
CA ALA A 140 -5.52 -9.83 16.17
C ALA A 140 -6.14 -10.83 15.19
N ASP A 141 -7.43 -10.68 14.88
CA ASP A 141 -8.13 -11.47 13.86
C ASP A 141 -7.60 -11.20 12.44
N VAL A 142 -7.21 -9.95 12.15
CA VAL A 142 -6.60 -9.56 10.89
C VAL A 142 -5.22 -10.17 10.73
N GLU A 143 -4.40 -10.06 11.76
CA GLU A 143 -3.04 -10.62 11.79
C GLU A 143 -3.10 -12.14 11.63
N LEU A 144 -3.92 -12.82 12.43
CA LEU A 144 -4.10 -14.27 12.35
C LEU A 144 -4.53 -14.71 10.96
N CYS A 145 -5.44 -13.98 10.31
CA CYS A 145 -5.84 -14.33 8.95
C CYS A 145 -4.68 -14.21 7.96
N MET A 146 -3.90 -13.13 8.03
CA MET A 146 -2.77 -12.90 7.12
C MET A 146 -1.63 -13.89 7.35
N GLU A 147 -1.31 -14.21 8.61
CA GLU A 147 -0.37 -15.27 8.97
C GLU A 147 -0.84 -16.63 8.44
N THR A 148 -2.12 -16.97 8.63
CA THR A 148 -2.69 -18.22 8.12
C THR A 148 -2.58 -18.30 6.60
N ASN A 149 -2.90 -17.21 5.89
CA ASN A 149 -2.75 -17.13 4.44
C ASN A 149 -1.30 -17.32 3.99
N GLN A 150 -0.34 -16.76 4.72
CA GLN A 150 1.07 -16.90 4.42
C GLN A 150 1.57 -18.33 4.67
N ASN A 151 1.22 -18.93 5.82
CA ASN A 151 1.54 -20.32 6.15
C ASN A 151 1.01 -21.31 5.10
N ILE A 152 -0.21 -21.12 4.60
CA ILE A 152 -0.79 -21.94 3.54
C ILE A 152 0.03 -21.83 2.25
N ARG A 153 0.43 -20.60 1.86
CA ARG A 153 1.26 -20.38 0.67
C ARG A 153 2.61 -21.06 0.81
N GLU A 154 3.29 -20.88 1.94
CA GLU A 154 4.58 -21.51 2.20
C GLU A 154 4.48 -23.03 2.18
N THR A 155 3.42 -23.60 2.76
CA THR A 155 3.17 -25.05 2.74
C THR A 155 2.92 -25.56 1.32
N TYR A 156 2.27 -24.79 0.46
CA TYR A 156 2.01 -25.18 -0.93
C TYR A 156 3.29 -25.19 -1.79
N TRP A 157 4.23 -24.28 -1.52
CA TRP A 157 5.46 -24.13 -2.30
C TRP A 157 6.67 -24.89 -1.72
N ASN A 158 6.52 -25.51 -0.54
CA ASN A 158 7.49 -26.46 0.04
C ASN A 158 7.34 -27.85 -0.55
#